data_AF-A0A3D1JC25-F1
#
_entry.id   AF-A0A3D1JC25-F1
#
_cell.length_a   1.000
_cell.length_b   1.000
_cell.length_c   1.000
_cell.angle_alpha   90.00
_cell.angle_beta   90.00
_cell.angle_gamma   90.00
#
_symmetry.space_group_name_H-M   'P 1'
#
loop_
_entity.id
_entity.type
_entity.pdbx_description
1 polymer ?
#
loop_
_entity_poly.entity_id
_entity_poly.type
_entity_poly.pdbx_seq_one_letter_code
_entity_poly.pdbx_strand_id
1 'polypeptide(L)'
;MMKQYDGALTEDGTEPTLDTQASKDAIGLWKEMYDEGVTTKDGEDPTQLFLAGKLIFFPEGIWLQNNLKDAEFEWGLTNSPQLSDDLNETVNWASSHQFVRFNSEERTDEKEKGIMDFLEWLRTNSLEWAKAGQNPATLDILNDEEYQEMPQSIFISTPEQQATLSIFDYKYNGYVAEYLDAHGFDTIFGKQEIDDFTSGMQKEVADKIAKDSSNK
;
A
#
# COMPACT_ATOMS: atom_id res chain seq x y z
N MET A 1 -7.42 -0.73 -7.13
CA MET A 1 -8.21 -0.52 -8.37
C MET A 1 -7.65 -1.24 -9.59
N MET A 2 -6.49 -0.88 -10.16
CA MET A 2 -6.01 -1.50 -11.43
C MET A 2 -6.04 -3.04 -11.44
N LYS A 3 -5.54 -3.69 -10.38
CA LYS A 3 -5.59 -5.16 -10.24
C LYS A 3 -7.01 -5.74 -10.15
N GLN A 4 -7.98 -4.99 -9.63
CA GLN A 4 -9.39 -5.41 -9.60
C GLN A 4 -10.06 -5.32 -10.99
N TYR A 5 -9.45 -4.60 -11.94
CA TYR A 5 -9.79 -4.61 -13.37
C TYR A 5 -8.92 -5.60 -14.16
N ASP A 6 -8.37 -6.63 -13.50
CA ASP A 6 -7.45 -7.61 -14.08
C ASP A 6 -6.16 -7.03 -14.68
N GLY A 7 -5.80 -5.80 -14.31
CA GLY A 7 -4.57 -5.15 -14.74
C GLY A 7 -3.33 -5.63 -13.97
N ALA A 8 -2.18 -5.59 -14.63
CA ALA A 8 -0.88 -5.91 -14.05
C ALA A 8 0.13 -4.79 -14.30
N LEU A 9 1.11 -4.61 -13.41
CA LEU A 9 2.18 -3.63 -13.63
C LEU A 9 3.12 -4.05 -14.78
N THR A 10 3.19 -5.36 -15.03
CA THR A 10 3.98 -6.02 -16.06
C THR A 10 3.35 -7.38 -16.36
N GLU A 11 3.32 -7.77 -17.63
CA GLU A 11 2.87 -9.11 -18.05
C GLU A 11 4.01 -10.14 -18.07
N ASP A 12 5.26 -9.69 -18.28
CA ASP A 12 6.44 -10.56 -18.45
C ASP A 12 7.44 -10.49 -17.28
N GLY A 13 7.18 -9.63 -16.29
CA GLY A 13 8.05 -9.40 -15.14
C GLY A 13 9.16 -8.38 -15.38
N THR A 14 9.31 -7.87 -16.60
CA THR A 14 10.40 -6.99 -17.04
C THR A 14 9.90 -5.69 -17.63
N GLU A 15 9.11 -5.73 -18.70
CA GLU A 15 8.59 -4.56 -19.39
C GLU A 15 7.31 -4.07 -18.69
N PRO A 16 7.12 -2.74 -18.56
CA PRO A 16 5.91 -2.21 -17.93
C PRO A 16 4.69 -2.42 -18.82
N THR A 17 3.54 -2.74 -18.23
CA THR A 17 2.24 -2.91 -18.90
C THR A 17 1.21 -1.95 -18.31
N LEU A 18 1.43 -0.66 -18.52
CA LEU A 18 0.80 0.43 -17.77
C LEU A 18 -0.23 1.23 -18.58
N ASP A 19 -0.08 1.30 -19.91
CA ASP A 19 -1.10 1.91 -20.80
C ASP A 19 -2.12 0.86 -21.25
N THR A 20 -3.00 0.46 -20.32
CA THR A 20 -4.01 -0.58 -20.53
C THR A 20 -5.41 -0.05 -20.21
N GLN A 21 -6.45 -0.74 -20.70
CA GLN A 21 -7.82 -0.41 -20.34
C GLN A 21 -8.05 -0.50 -18.82
N ALA A 22 -7.45 -1.49 -18.16
CA ALA A 22 -7.53 -1.63 -16.70
C ALA A 22 -6.94 -0.42 -15.95
N SER A 23 -5.83 0.15 -16.44
CA SER A 23 -5.27 1.39 -15.89
C SER A 23 -6.20 2.59 -16.08
N LYS A 24 -6.80 2.70 -17.27
CA LYS A 24 -7.74 3.78 -17.63
C LYS A 24 -9.02 3.69 -16.80
N ASP A 25 -9.58 2.50 -16.65
CA ASP A 25 -10.77 2.25 -15.83
C ASP A 25 -10.49 2.54 -14.36
N ALA A 26 -9.31 2.15 -13.85
CA ALA A 26 -8.94 2.40 -12.46
C ALA A 26 -8.80 3.89 -12.11
N ILE A 27 -8.09 4.68 -12.92
CA ILE A 27 -7.97 6.13 -12.68
C ILE A 27 -9.28 6.85 -13.03
N GLY A 28 -10.01 6.35 -14.03
CA GLY A 28 -11.31 6.85 -14.46
C GLY A 28 -12.38 6.73 -13.37
N LEU A 29 -12.43 5.62 -12.64
CA LEU A 29 -13.35 5.46 -11.52
C LEU A 29 -13.09 6.51 -10.43
N TRP A 30 -11.83 6.75 -10.06
CA TRP A 30 -11.50 7.78 -9.08
C TRP A 30 -11.89 9.18 -9.55
N LYS A 31 -11.68 9.47 -10.84
CA LYS A 31 -12.14 10.71 -11.46
C LYS A 31 -13.67 10.84 -11.45
N GLU A 32 -14.40 9.79 -11.78
CA GLU A 32 -15.87 9.77 -11.73
C GLU A 32 -16.38 10.06 -10.32
N MET A 33 -15.83 9.39 -9.31
CA MET A 33 -16.16 9.65 -7.90
C MET A 33 -15.88 11.10 -7.48
N TYR A 34 -14.79 11.69 -7.99
CA TYR A 34 -14.49 13.10 -7.76
C TYR A 34 -15.50 14.02 -8.45
N ASP A 35 -15.83 13.76 -9.72
CA ASP A 35 -16.79 14.53 -10.50
C ASP A 35 -18.22 14.46 -9.92
N GLU A 36 -18.58 13.33 -9.29
CA GLU A 36 -19.83 13.15 -8.53
C GLU A 36 -19.83 13.86 -7.16
N GLY A 37 -18.67 14.32 -6.70
CA GLY A 37 -18.52 15.01 -5.42
C GLY A 37 -18.60 14.09 -4.19
N VAL A 38 -18.28 12.80 -4.35
CA VAL A 38 -18.28 11.82 -3.25
C VAL A 38 -16.91 11.59 -2.63
N THR A 39 -15.86 12.27 -3.12
CA THR A 39 -14.52 12.28 -2.55
C THR A 39 -14.22 13.60 -1.83
N THR A 40 -13.07 13.67 -1.15
CA THR A 40 -12.45 14.93 -0.77
C THR A 40 -12.04 15.74 -2.01
N LYS A 41 -11.87 17.05 -1.82
CA LYS A 41 -11.44 18.00 -2.86
C LYS A 41 -9.94 18.27 -2.79
N ASP A 42 -9.39 18.78 -3.90
CA ASP A 42 -8.00 19.24 -3.96
C ASP A 42 -7.72 20.27 -2.85
N GLY A 43 -6.64 20.06 -2.10
CA GLY A 43 -6.22 20.89 -0.97
C GLY A 43 -6.91 20.61 0.38
N GLU A 44 -7.85 19.67 0.46
CA GLU A 44 -8.41 19.24 1.74
C GLU A 44 -7.48 18.24 2.45
N ASP A 45 -7.43 18.30 3.78
CA ASP A 45 -6.71 17.32 4.60
C ASP A 45 -7.68 16.19 5.01
N PRO A 46 -7.58 14.99 4.41
CA PRO A 46 -8.51 13.91 4.70
C PRO A 46 -8.41 13.41 6.15
N THR A 47 -7.23 13.50 6.79
CA THR A 47 -7.07 13.10 8.19
C THR A 47 -7.86 14.03 9.10
N GLN A 48 -7.75 15.34 8.89
CA GLN A 48 -8.51 16.33 9.69
C GLN A 48 -10.01 16.23 9.42
N LEU A 49 -10.42 15.96 8.17
CA LEU A 49 -11.83 15.76 7.85
C LEU A 49 -12.39 14.51 8.52
N PHE A 50 -11.64 13.39 8.54
CA PHE A 50 -12.05 12.18 9.25
C PHE A 50 -12.16 12.44 10.75
N LEU A 51 -11.14 13.02 11.39
CA LEU A 51 -11.16 13.37 12.82
C LEU A 51 -12.31 14.33 13.19
N ALA A 52 -12.72 15.20 12.26
CA ALA A 52 -13.87 16.09 12.44
C ALA A 52 -15.24 15.41 12.19
N GLY A 53 -15.27 14.10 11.94
CA GLY A 53 -16.50 13.34 11.66
C GLY A 53 -17.14 13.68 10.31
N LYS A 54 -16.36 14.19 9.34
CA LYS A 54 -16.85 14.62 8.02
C LYS A 54 -16.63 13.58 6.92
N LEU A 55 -15.91 12.50 7.20
CA LEU A 55 -15.69 11.38 6.28
C LEU A 55 -16.26 10.10 6.88
N ILE A 56 -17.02 9.36 6.07
CA ILE A 56 -17.50 8.01 6.44
C ILE A 56 -16.38 6.99 6.21
N PHE A 57 -15.67 7.11 5.09
CA PHE A 57 -14.53 6.27 4.74
C PHE A 57 -13.28 7.12 4.59
N PHE A 58 -12.16 6.61 5.11
CA PHE A 58 -10.83 7.18 4.93
C PHE A 58 -9.90 6.10 4.36
N PRO A 59 -9.74 6.03 3.02
CA PRO A 59 -8.89 5.04 2.36
C PRO A 59 -7.42 5.32 2.66
N GLU A 60 -6.90 4.72 3.73
CA GLU A 60 -5.53 4.90 4.20
C GLU A 60 -5.01 3.61 4.84
N GLY A 61 -3.69 3.48 5.00
CA GLY A 61 -3.09 2.27 5.56
C GLY A 61 -3.14 2.17 7.08
N ILE A 62 -2.80 0.98 7.58
CA ILE A 62 -2.83 0.62 9.00
C ILE A 62 -1.91 1.49 9.89
N TRP A 63 -0.90 2.15 9.30
CA TRP A 63 0.00 3.08 10.01
C TRP A 63 -0.69 4.31 10.58
N LEU A 64 -1.89 4.66 10.09
CA LEU A 64 -2.62 5.85 10.50
C LEU A 64 -3.24 5.72 11.91
N GLN A 65 -3.26 4.52 12.51
CA GLN A 65 -3.88 4.29 13.83
C GLN A 65 -3.40 5.28 14.91
N ASN A 66 -2.10 5.65 14.90
CA ASN A 66 -1.56 6.65 15.82
C ASN A 66 -2.12 8.06 15.60
N ASN A 67 -2.47 8.42 14.37
CA ASN A 67 -3.08 9.70 14.01
C ASN A 67 -4.57 9.76 14.38
N LEU A 68 -5.24 8.60 14.51
CA LEU A 68 -6.67 8.50 14.82
C LEU A 68 -6.99 8.37 16.31
N LYS A 69 -5.97 8.38 17.18
CA LYS A 69 -6.14 8.25 18.63
C LYS A 69 -7.03 9.35 19.26
N ASP A 70 -7.10 10.50 18.60
CA ASP A 70 -7.84 11.68 19.06
C ASP A 70 -9.27 11.72 18.49
N ALA A 71 -9.69 10.67 17.75
CA ALA A 71 -11.06 10.54 17.27
C ALA A 71 -12.04 10.40 18.45
N GLU A 72 -13.06 11.26 18.52
CA GLU A 72 -14.09 11.24 19.57
C GLU A 72 -15.31 10.37 19.20
N PHE A 73 -15.15 9.47 18.23
CA PHE A 73 -16.19 8.57 17.73
C PHE A 73 -15.65 7.16 17.51
N GLU A 74 -16.54 6.17 17.42
CA GLU A 74 -16.18 4.79 17.13
C GLU A 74 -15.73 4.64 15.68
N TRP A 75 -14.58 4.01 15.47
CA TRP A 75 -14.03 3.72 14.15
C TRP A 75 -13.44 2.31 14.12
N GLY A 76 -13.21 1.79 12.93
CA GLY A 76 -12.57 0.49 12.71
C GLY A 76 -11.92 0.42 11.33
N LEU A 77 -11.25 -0.70 11.05
CA LEU A 77 -10.65 -0.99 9.75
C LEU A 77 -11.50 -2.00 8.98
N THR A 78 -11.51 -1.84 7.66
CA THR A 78 -12.11 -2.78 6.71
C THR A 78 -11.27 -2.79 5.42
N ASN A 79 -11.63 -3.64 4.47
CA ASN A 79 -10.98 -3.71 3.17
C ASN A 79 -11.00 -2.35 2.47
N SER A 80 -9.93 -2.07 1.70
CA SER A 80 -9.87 -0.92 0.80
C SER A 80 -11.04 -0.94 -0.19
N PRO A 81 -11.39 0.18 -0.87
CA PRO A 81 -12.49 0.18 -1.85
C PRO A 81 -12.37 -0.96 -2.87
N GLN A 82 -13.46 -1.72 -3.03
CA GLN A 82 -13.56 -2.87 -3.92
C GLN A 82 -14.65 -2.67 -4.98
N LEU A 83 -14.44 -3.21 -6.19
CA LEU A 83 -15.45 -3.28 -7.25
C LEU A 83 -16.50 -4.38 -7.00
N SER A 84 -16.16 -5.35 -6.16
CA SER A 84 -16.97 -6.53 -5.86
C SER A 84 -17.17 -6.67 -4.37
N ASP A 85 -18.29 -7.25 -3.97
CA ASP A 85 -18.56 -7.66 -2.59
C ASP A 85 -18.11 -9.11 -2.30
N ASP A 86 -17.59 -9.83 -3.30
CA ASP A 86 -16.95 -11.13 -3.11
C ASP A 86 -15.56 -10.98 -2.48
N LEU A 87 -15.37 -11.59 -1.31
CA LEU A 87 -14.09 -11.59 -0.62
C LEU A 87 -12.97 -12.25 -1.44
N ASN A 88 -13.29 -13.20 -2.32
CA ASN A 88 -12.31 -13.86 -3.18
C ASN A 88 -11.79 -12.94 -4.30
N GLU A 89 -12.52 -11.88 -4.62
CA GLU A 89 -12.13 -10.86 -5.60
C GLU A 89 -11.53 -9.61 -4.93
N THR A 90 -11.51 -9.58 -3.59
CA THR A 90 -10.97 -8.47 -2.82
C THR A 90 -9.46 -8.38 -3.00
N VAL A 91 -9.00 -7.18 -3.35
CA VAL A 91 -7.59 -6.85 -3.49
C VAL A 91 -7.26 -5.72 -2.51
N ASN A 92 -6.47 -6.03 -1.49
CA ASN A 92 -5.82 -5.06 -0.63
C ASN A 92 -4.34 -4.99 -0.97
N TRP A 93 -3.82 -3.78 -1.16
CA TRP A 93 -2.38 -3.61 -1.29
C TRP A 93 -1.69 -3.96 0.03
N ALA A 94 -0.67 -4.82 -0.06
CA ALA A 94 0.24 -5.12 1.03
C ALA A 94 1.67 -4.79 0.62
N SER A 95 2.43 -4.28 1.57
CA SER A 95 3.88 -4.11 1.46
C SER A 95 4.54 -4.48 2.78
N SER A 96 5.86 -4.51 2.81
CA SER A 96 6.60 -4.84 4.01
C SER A 96 7.78 -3.92 4.20
N HIS A 97 7.93 -3.42 5.43
CA HIS A 97 9.15 -2.78 5.89
C HIS A 97 10.21 -3.85 6.12
N GLN A 98 11.39 -3.67 5.56
CA GLN A 98 12.45 -4.66 5.60
C GLN A 98 13.66 -4.13 6.39
N PHE A 99 14.22 -4.97 7.25
CA PHE A 99 15.56 -4.73 7.77
C PHE A 99 16.57 -5.17 6.72
N VAL A 100 17.42 -4.24 6.29
CA VAL A 100 18.48 -4.52 5.32
C VAL A 100 19.84 -4.50 5.99
N ARG A 101 20.66 -5.50 5.64
CA ARG A 101 22.05 -5.58 6.08
C ARG A 101 22.95 -5.23 4.90
N PHE A 102 23.62 -4.09 4.98
CA PHE A 102 24.56 -3.68 3.92
C PHE A 102 25.77 -4.61 3.82
N ASN A 103 26.33 -4.77 2.64
CA ASN A 103 27.59 -5.49 2.43
C ASN A 103 28.75 -4.67 3.04
N SER A 104 29.56 -5.30 3.89
CA SER A 104 30.71 -4.65 4.53
C SER A 104 31.74 -5.70 4.92
N GLU A 105 32.98 -5.53 4.46
CA GLU A 105 34.12 -6.40 4.81
C GLU A 105 34.62 -6.14 6.25
N GLU A 106 34.26 -5.00 6.84
CA GLU A 106 34.66 -4.62 8.20
C GLU A 106 33.77 -5.22 9.30
N ARG A 107 32.71 -5.93 8.93
CA ARG A 107 31.78 -6.54 9.88
C ARG A 107 32.38 -7.81 10.47
N THR A 108 32.59 -7.81 11.77
CA THR A 108 33.07 -8.98 12.52
C THR A 108 31.94 -9.98 12.78
N ASP A 109 32.29 -11.24 13.01
CA ASP A 109 31.34 -12.29 13.40
C ASP A 109 30.54 -11.93 14.66
N GLU A 110 31.17 -11.23 15.61
CA GLU A 110 30.51 -10.74 16.82
C GLU A 110 29.39 -9.74 16.50
N LYS A 111 29.64 -8.80 15.58
CA LYS A 111 28.61 -7.86 15.11
C LYS A 111 27.51 -8.57 14.35
N GLU A 112 27.85 -9.55 13.52
CA GLU A 112 26.86 -10.34 12.79
C GLU A 112 25.93 -11.08 13.77
N LYS A 113 26.50 -11.70 14.81
CA LYS A 113 25.73 -12.35 15.86
C LYS A 113 24.82 -11.35 16.59
N GLY A 114 25.33 -10.19 16.97
CA GLY A 114 24.54 -9.15 17.63
C GLY A 114 23.36 -8.64 16.79
N ILE A 115 23.53 -8.54 15.47
CA ILE A 115 22.43 -8.19 14.55
C ILE A 115 21.36 -9.28 14.58
N MET A 116 21.74 -10.56 14.50
CA MET A 116 20.78 -11.67 14.53
C MET A 116 20.06 -11.78 15.88
N ASP A 117 20.79 -11.61 16.98
CA ASP A 117 20.22 -11.60 18.33
C ASP A 117 19.19 -10.46 18.49
N PHE A 118 19.47 -9.28 17.93
CA PHE A 118 18.52 -8.16 17.92
C PHE A 118 17.28 -8.46 17.07
N LEU A 119 17.44 -9.01 15.86
CA LEU A 119 16.30 -9.33 15.00
C LEU A 119 15.40 -10.41 15.61
N GLU A 120 15.97 -11.42 16.27
CA GLU A 120 15.20 -12.45 16.98
C GLU A 120 14.48 -11.88 18.20
N TRP A 121 15.15 -11.02 18.98
CA TRP A 121 14.49 -10.30 20.07
C TRP A 121 13.32 -9.46 19.56
N LEU A 122 13.52 -8.69 18.48
CA LEU A 122 12.45 -7.86 17.91
C LEU A 122 11.28 -8.71 17.40
N ARG A 123 11.56 -9.83 16.73
CA ARG A 123 10.53 -10.77 16.24
C ARG A 123 9.68 -11.35 17.38
N THR A 124 10.28 -11.60 18.53
CA THR A 124 9.61 -12.18 19.71
C THR A 124 9.03 -11.13 20.68
N ASN A 125 9.32 -9.84 20.46
CA ASN A 125 8.83 -8.71 21.27
C ASN A 125 8.05 -7.71 20.40
N SER A 126 7.31 -8.23 19.41
CA SER A 126 6.70 -7.42 18.35
C SER A 126 5.39 -6.73 18.74
N LEU A 127 4.84 -7.02 19.92
CA LEU A 127 3.57 -6.41 20.36
C LEU A 127 3.66 -4.88 20.45
N GLU A 128 4.79 -4.35 20.92
CA GLU A 128 5.00 -2.90 20.98
C GLU A 128 5.02 -2.28 19.58
N TRP A 129 5.55 -3.01 18.59
CA TRP A 129 5.49 -2.58 17.19
C TRP A 129 4.04 -2.66 16.66
N ALA A 130 3.28 -3.69 17.02
CA ALA A 130 1.88 -3.79 16.64
C ALA A 130 1.04 -2.63 17.18
N LYS A 131 1.32 -2.13 18.39
CA LYS A 131 0.66 -0.96 18.99
C LYS A 131 0.80 0.31 18.16
N ALA A 132 1.82 0.41 17.32
CA ALA A 132 1.97 1.52 16.38
C ALA A 132 1.09 1.38 15.11
N GLY A 133 0.23 0.36 15.03
CA GLY A 133 -0.72 0.09 13.96
C GLY A 133 -0.26 -0.92 12.91
N GLN A 134 0.97 -1.43 13.01
CA GLN A 134 1.51 -2.36 12.02
C GLN A 134 1.07 -3.81 12.30
N ASN A 135 1.15 -4.66 11.26
CA ASN A 135 1.05 -6.11 11.36
C ASN A 135 2.45 -6.71 11.36
N PRO A 136 3.02 -7.13 12.51
CA PRO A 136 4.38 -7.64 12.55
C PRO A 136 4.54 -8.95 11.77
N ALA A 137 5.69 -9.12 11.11
CA ALA A 137 6.03 -10.32 10.34
C ALA A 137 6.48 -11.49 11.24
N THR A 138 5.64 -11.89 12.20
CA THR A 138 5.87 -13.07 13.05
C THR A 138 4.57 -13.86 13.19
N LEU A 139 4.65 -15.19 13.19
CA LEU A 139 3.47 -16.04 13.41
C LEU A 139 3.01 -16.01 14.87
N ASP A 140 3.92 -15.69 15.80
CA ASP A 140 3.63 -15.71 17.23
C ASP A 140 2.56 -14.68 17.60
N ILE A 141 2.50 -13.54 16.89
CA ILE A 141 1.53 -12.48 17.12
C ILE A 141 0.08 -12.93 16.86
N LEU A 142 -0.13 -13.94 16.01
CA LEU A 142 -1.47 -14.47 15.71
C LEU A 142 -2.13 -15.11 16.93
N ASN A 143 -1.35 -15.50 17.95
CA ASN A 143 -1.86 -16.09 19.20
C ASN A 143 -1.88 -15.10 20.36
N ASP A 144 -1.50 -13.84 20.14
CA ASP A 144 -1.47 -12.80 21.17
C ASP A 144 -2.86 -12.18 21.33
N GLU A 145 -3.46 -12.30 22.51
CA GLU A 145 -4.82 -11.83 22.80
C GLU A 145 -4.94 -10.31 22.65
N GLU A 146 -3.91 -9.54 23.06
CA GLU A 146 -3.92 -8.08 22.96
C GLU A 146 -3.87 -7.64 21.48
N TYR A 147 -3.11 -8.34 20.64
CA TYR A 147 -3.07 -8.08 19.20
C TYR A 147 -4.39 -8.42 18.48
N GLN A 148 -5.04 -9.54 18.84
CA GLN A 148 -6.30 -9.96 18.22
C GLN A 148 -7.44 -8.94 18.42
N GLU A 149 -7.37 -8.13 19.46
CA GLU A 149 -8.32 -7.05 19.71
C GLU A 149 -7.99 -5.75 18.95
N MET A 150 -6.81 -5.66 18.31
CA MET A 150 -6.40 -4.47 17.56
C MET A 150 -7.09 -4.38 16.19
N PRO A 151 -7.46 -3.18 15.70
CA PRO A 151 -8.22 -3.00 14.46
C PRO A 151 -7.58 -3.63 13.21
N GLN A 152 -6.25 -3.59 13.11
CA GLN A 152 -5.49 -4.09 11.95
C GLN A 152 -5.39 -5.61 11.87
N SER A 153 -5.75 -6.32 12.95
CA SER A 153 -5.72 -7.79 13.00
C SER A 153 -6.68 -8.43 12.00
N ILE A 154 -7.75 -7.72 11.59
CA ILE A 154 -8.73 -8.17 10.60
C ILE A 154 -8.07 -8.76 9.35
N PHE A 155 -7.03 -8.11 8.83
CA PHE A 155 -6.36 -8.48 7.59
C PHE A 155 -5.58 -9.79 7.65
N ILE A 156 -5.21 -10.26 8.86
CA ILE A 156 -4.44 -11.50 9.02
C ILE A 156 -5.12 -12.53 9.92
N SER A 157 -6.30 -12.21 10.45
CA SER A 157 -7.06 -13.05 11.38
C SER A 157 -7.53 -14.38 10.79
N THR A 158 -7.71 -14.46 9.47
CA THR A 158 -8.21 -15.65 8.77
C THR A 158 -7.46 -15.88 7.46
N PRO A 159 -7.36 -17.13 6.97
CA PRO A 159 -6.79 -17.42 5.66
C PRO A 159 -7.46 -16.66 4.51
N GLU A 160 -8.78 -16.46 4.59
CA GLU A 160 -9.56 -15.75 3.59
C GLU A 160 -9.18 -14.27 3.53
N GLN A 161 -9.00 -13.62 4.69
CA GLN A 161 -8.52 -12.23 4.76
C GLN A 161 -7.07 -12.12 4.29
N GLN A 162 -6.21 -13.06 4.67
CA GLN A 162 -4.82 -13.10 4.19
C GLN A 162 -4.75 -13.23 2.67
N ALA A 163 -5.68 -13.98 2.06
CA ALA A 163 -5.74 -14.15 0.61
C ALA A 163 -6.10 -12.86 -0.15
N THR A 164 -6.69 -11.87 0.52
CA THR A 164 -6.96 -10.55 -0.08
C THR A 164 -5.70 -9.70 -0.27
N LEU A 165 -4.62 -10.01 0.45
CA LEU A 165 -3.39 -9.23 0.48
C LEU A 165 -2.56 -9.47 -0.78
N SER A 166 -2.28 -8.40 -1.50
CA SER A 166 -1.52 -8.41 -2.74
C SER A 166 -0.24 -7.61 -2.60
N ILE A 167 0.90 -8.32 -2.67
CA ILE A 167 2.22 -7.70 -2.81
C ILE A 167 2.50 -7.56 -4.31
N PHE A 168 2.78 -6.32 -4.75
CA PHE A 168 3.24 -6.05 -6.11
C PHE A 168 4.77 -6.18 -6.12
N ASP A 169 5.27 -7.31 -6.62
CA ASP A 169 6.69 -7.70 -6.61
C ASP A 169 7.44 -7.27 -7.88
N TYR A 170 6.84 -6.39 -8.69
CA TYR A 170 7.51 -5.82 -9.84
C TYR A 170 8.75 -5.05 -9.42
N LYS A 171 9.92 -5.44 -9.93
CA LYS A 171 11.21 -4.81 -9.60
C LYS A 171 11.17 -3.29 -9.71
N TYR A 172 10.46 -2.78 -10.72
CA TYR A 172 10.38 -1.35 -11.03
C TYR A 172 9.13 -0.67 -10.46
N ASN A 173 8.45 -1.30 -9.49
CA ASN A 173 7.28 -0.72 -8.81
C ASN A 173 7.57 0.68 -8.23
N GLY A 174 8.80 0.96 -7.80
CA GLY A 174 9.20 2.30 -7.36
C GLY A 174 9.03 3.37 -8.44
N TYR A 175 9.37 3.08 -9.70
CA TYR A 175 9.18 4.03 -10.80
C TYR A 175 7.71 4.25 -11.14
N VAL A 176 6.88 3.21 -10.99
CA VAL A 176 5.43 3.33 -11.12
C VAL A 176 4.87 4.22 -10.01
N ALA A 177 5.22 3.94 -8.75
CA ALA A 177 4.77 4.71 -7.60
C ALA A 177 5.15 6.20 -7.71
N GLU A 178 6.38 6.51 -8.10
CA GLU A 178 6.82 7.88 -8.35
C GLU A 178 5.96 8.60 -9.40
N TYR A 179 5.57 7.91 -10.47
CA TYR A 179 4.71 8.50 -11.50
C TYR A 179 3.29 8.73 -10.99
N LEU A 180 2.73 7.75 -10.27
CA LEU A 180 1.41 7.85 -9.65
C LEU A 180 1.35 9.02 -8.66
N ASP A 181 2.38 9.19 -7.82
CA ASP A 181 2.47 10.28 -6.84
C ASP A 181 2.53 11.66 -7.52
N ALA A 182 3.25 11.75 -8.65
CA ALA A 182 3.45 12.99 -9.37
C ALA A 182 2.22 13.42 -10.20
N HIS A 183 1.45 12.47 -10.73
CA HIS A 183 0.44 12.74 -11.77
C HIS A 183 -0.97 12.25 -11.45
N GLY A 184 -1.13 11.34 -10.48
CA GLY A 184 -2.39 10.66 -10.20
C GLY A 184 -3.49 11.63 -9.76
N PHE A 185 -3.21 12.49 -8.78
CA PHE A 185 -4.17 13.49 -8.31
C PHE A 185 -4.51 14.54 -9.37
N ASP A 186 -3.52 15.00 -10.13
CA ASP A 186 -3.77 15.95 -11.22
C ASP A 186 -4.71 15.36 -12.28
N THR A 187 -4.60 14.06 -12.56
CA THR A 187 -5.52 13.35 -13.47
C THR A 187 -6.92 13.23 -12.86
N ILE A 188 -7.03 12.81 -11.59
CA ILE A 188 -8.32 12.69 -10.88
C ILE A 188 -9.04 14.04 -10.83
N PHE A 189 -8.31 15.12 -10.55
CA PHE A 189 -8.86 16.47 -10.47
C PHE A 189 -9.05 17.16 -11.83
N GLY A 190 -8.87 16.42 -12.94
CA GLY A 190 -9.16 16.90 -14.30
C GLY A 190 -8.16 17.89 -14.87
N LYS A 191 -6.92 17.93 -14.35
CA LYS A 191 -5.82 18.74 -14.89
C LYS A 191 -5.05 18.02 -16.00
N GLN A 192 -5.24 16.71 -16.14
CA GLN A 192 -4.64 15.85 -17.16
C GLN A 192 -5.67 14.86 -17.68
N GLU A 193 -5.64 14.58 -18.98
CA GLU A 193 -6.49 13.55 -19.61
C GLU A 193 -6.01 12.14 -19.24
N ILE A 194 -6.95 11.22 -19.05
CA ILE A 194 -6.65 9.82 -18.65
C ILE A 194 -5.72 9.14 -19.66
N ASP A 195 -5.96 9.33 -20.96
CA ASP A 195 -5.12 8.75 -22.02
C ASP A 195 -3.68 9.30 -21.99
N ASP A 196 -3.52 10.59 -21.70
CA ASP A 196 -2.20 11.22 -21.57
C ASP A 196 -1.49 10.72 -20.31
N PHE A 197 -2.23 10.46 -19.23
CA PHE A 197 -1.71 9.90 -17.99
C PHE A 197 -1.21 8.47 -18.17
N THR A 198 -2.01 7.56 -18.74
CA THR A 198 -1.59 6.15 -18.86
C THR A 198 -0.48 5.96 -19.90
N SER A 199 -0.55 6.66 -21.02
CA SER A 199 0.53 6.64 -22.03
C SER A 199 1.81 7.30 -21.53
N GLY A 200 1.70 8.37 -20.74
CA GLY A 200 2.81 9.01 -20.05
C GLY A 200 3.46 8.07 -19.03
N MET A 201 2.65 7.38 -18.22
CA MET A 201 3.11 6.39 -17.23
C MET A 201 3.91 5.27 -17.89
N GLN A 202 3.36 4.68 -18.94
CA GLN A 202 4.01 3.63 -19.73
C GLN A 202 5.38 4.09 -20.24
N LYS A 203 5.42 5.28 -20.86
CA LYS A 203 6.63 5.81 -21.47
C LYS A 203 7.70 6.15 -20.42
N GLU A 204 7.34 6.87 -19.37
CA GLU A 204 8.32 7.30 -18.37
C GLU A 204 8.91 6.11 -17.62
N VAL A 205 8.08 5.13 -17.24
CA VAL A 205 8.56 3.93 -16.56
C VAL A 205 9.48 3.13 -17.49
N ALA A 206 9.12 2.93 -18.75
CA ALA A 206 10.00 2.28 -19.73
C ALA A 206 11.34 3.03 -19.92
N ASP A 207 11.31 4.36 -20.01
CA ASP A 207 12.50 5.19 -20.13
C ASP A 207 13.41 5.12 -18.89
N LYS A 208 12.82 5.05 -17.69
CA LYS A 208 13.57 4.85 -16.43
C LYS A 208 14.20 3.46 -16.38
N ILE A 209 13.46 2.42 -16.75
CA ILE A 209 13.95 1.04 -16.83
C ILE A 209 15.13 0.92 -17.79
N ALA A 210 15.04 1.54 -18.97
CA ALA A 210 16.12 1.54 -19.97
C ALA A 210 17.42 2.22 -19.47
N LYS A 211 17.30 3.13 -18.50
CA LYS A 211 18.43 3.84 -17.86
C LYS A 211 18.90 3.18 -16.56
N ASP A 212 18.14 2.25 -16.00
CA ASP A 212 18.45 1.59 -14.74
C ASP A 212 19.67 0.67 -14.89
N SER A 213 20.73 0.97 -14.13
CA SER A 213 21.97 0.18 -14.09
C SER A 213 22.10 -0.71 -12.86
N SER A 214 21.06 -0.88 -12.04
CA SER A 214 21.06 -1.72 -10.82
C SER A 214 21.36 -3.21 -11.08
N ASN A 215 21.29 -3.66 -12.34
CA ASN A 215 21.63 -5.01 -12.77
C ASN A 215 23.05 -5.13 -13.37
N LYS A 216 23.85 -4.05 -13.40
CA LYS A 216 25.26 -4.06 -13.83
C LYS A 216 26.19 -4.04 -12.63
#